data_AF-A0A831WQQ8-F1
#
_entry.id   AF-A0A831WQQ8-F1
#
_cell.length_a   1.000
_cell.length_b   1.000
_cell.length_c   1.000
_cell.angle_alpha   90.00
_cell.angle_beta   90.00
_cell.angle_gamma   90.00
#
_symmetry.space_group_name_H-M   'P 1'
#
loop_
_entity.id
_entity.type
_entity.pdbx_description
1 polymer ?
#
loop_
_entity_poly.entity_id
_entity_poly.type
_entity_poly.pdbx_seq_one_letter_code
_entity_poly.pdbx_strand_id
1 'polypeptide(L)'
;MKNGSKAFERAKQRAENIIRDPEKARKIIDSATSKASAVASSSQFQEIAGKLQALIRMIRAWVNKDYREIPWQTIVLAITAVVYFLTPFDAIFDFIPLLGFADDVAILTAVLSSINHDLEQFMTWEQKAGTEHVETQSVEADFEEVKPD
;
A
#
# COMPACT_ATOMS: atom_id res chain seq x y z
N MET A 1 -35.32 -13.54 8.95
CA MET A 1 -34.55 -12.38 8.42
C MET A 1 -35.35 -11.08 8.65
N LYS A 2 -35.13 -10.32 9.72
CA LYS A 2 -35.83 -9.03 10.00
C LYS A 2 -34.95 -7.90 10.58
N ASN A 3 -33.64 -8.14 10.78
CA ASN A 3 -32.77 -7.22 11.52
C ASN A 3 -31.95 -6.26 10.63
N GLY A 4 -31.60 -6.66 9.40
CA GLY A 4 -30.84 -5.82 8.47
C GLY A 4 -31.61 -4.58 8.00
N SER A 5 -32.91 -4.71 7.75
CA SER A 5 -33.76 -3.58 7.34
C SER A 5 -33.87 -2.52 8.44
N LYS A 6 -34.00 -2.91 9.71
CA LYS A 6 -34.15 -1.95 10.81
C LYS A 6 -32.87 -1.13 11.06
N ALA A 7 -31.70 -1.72 10.88
CA ALA A 7 -30.42 -0.99 11.02
C ALA A 7 -30.24 0.02 9.88
N PHE A 8 -30.54 -0.40 8.65
CA PHE A 8 -30.51 0.46 7.47
C PHE A 8 -31.51 1.62 7.57
N GLU A 9 -32.77 1.34 7.94
CA GLU A 9 -33.80 2.38 8.12
C GLU A 9 -33.41 3.41 9.19
N ARG A 10 -32.80 2.96 10.30
CA ARG A 10 -32.28 3.88 11.33
C ARG A 10 -31.10 4.72 10.82
N ALA A 11 -30.21 4.14 10.02
CA ALA A 11 -29.12 4.86 9.40
C ALA A 11 -29.63 5.93 8.42
N LYS A 12 -30.63 5.56 7.59
CA LYS A 12 -31.32 6.45 6.67
C LYS A 12 -32.00 7.61 7.40
N GLN A 13 -32.80 7.33 8.43
CA GLN A 13 -33.46 8.37 9.23
C GLN A 13 -32.46 9.32 9.90
N ARG A 14 -31.32 8.81 10.39
CA ARG A 14 -30.25 9.66 10.94
C ARG A 14 -29.64 10.56 9.87
N ALA A 15 -29.37 10.03 8.69
CA ALA A 15 -28.84 10.83 7.57
C ALA A 15 -29.83 11.94 7.17
N GLU A 16 -31.13 11.65 7.08
CA GLU A 16 -32.17 12.64 6.79
C GLU A 16 -32.21 13.76 7.85
N ASN A 17 -32.12 13.40 9.14
CA ASN A 17 -32.08 14.37 10.23
C ASN A 17 -30.81 15.24 10.22
N ILE A 18 -29.68 14.68 9.80
CA ILE A 18 -28.41 15.40 9.66
C ILE A 18 -28.49 16.40 8.49
N ILE A 19 -29.03 15.99 7.34
CA ILE A 19 -29.09 16.82 6.13
C ILE A 19 -30.06 18.00 6.31
N ARG A 20 -31.12 17.82 7.11
CA ARG A 20 -32.09 18.88 7.41
C ARG A 20 -31.55 19.97 8.35
N ASP A 21 -30.40 19.75 8.97
CA ASP A 21 -29.76 20.69 9.90
C ASP A 21 -28.39 21.13 9.35
N PRO A 22 -28.28 22.36 8.80
CA PRO A 22 -27.07 22.82 8.13
C PRO A 22 -25.82 22.79 9.04
N GLU A 23 -25.98 23.05 10.34
CA GLU A 23 -24.87 23.05 11.28
C GLU A 23 -24.38 21.62 11.56
N LYS A 24 -25.31 20.67 11.73
CA LYS A 24 -24.95 19.25 11.92
C LYS A 24 -24.29 18.66 10.68
N ALA A 25 -24.80 18.97 9.49
CA ALA A 25 -24.21 18.54 8.24
C ALA A 25 -22.77 19.05 8.10
N ARG A 26 -22.54 20.35 8.33
CA ARG A 26 -21.22 20.97 8.29
C ARG A 26 -20.25 20.35 9.29
N LYS A 27 -20.67 20.14 10.53
CA LYS A 27 -19.85 19.51 11.58
C LYS A 27 -19.39 18.10 11.18
N ILE A 28 -20.24 17.31 10.55
CA ILE A 28 -19.89 15.96 10.09
C ILE A 28 -18.89 16.03 8.93
N ILE A 29 -19.09 16.94 7.99
CA ILE A 29 -18.15 17.16 6.88
C ILE A 29 -16.78 17.59 7.41
N ASP A 30 -16.72 18.56 8.32
CA ASP A 30 -15.49 19.06 8.91
C ASP A 30 -14.77 17.96 9.71
N SER A 31 -15.52 17.18 10.49
CA SER A 31 -14.98 16.05 11.26
C SER A 31 -14.46 14.93 10.35
N ALA A 32 -15.18 14.63 9.26
CA ALA A 32 -14.76 13.63 8.29
C ALA A 32 -13.50 14.07 7.55
N THR A 33 -13.43 15.34 7.13
CA THR A 33 -12.28 15.93 6.45
C THR A 33 -11.06 15.95 7.38
N SER A 34 -11.22 16.42 8.62
CA SER A 34 -10.13 16.43 9.60
C SER A 34 -9.60 15.03 9.90
N LYS A 35 -10.49 14.03 10.05
CA LYS A 35 -10.07 12.63 10.24
C LYS A 35 -9.39 12.04 9.01
N ALA A 36 -9.91 12.29 7.81
CA ALA A 36 -9.32 11.81 6.56
C ALA A 36 -7.90 12.38 6.37
N SER A 37 -7.73 13.69 6.59
CA SER A 37 -6.43 14.33 6.55
C SER A 37 -5.48 13.78 7.62
N ALA A 38 -5.96 13.58 8.86
CA ALA A 38 -5.14 13.00 9.93
C ALA A 38 -4.70 11.57 9.64
N VAL A 39 -5.55 10.75 9.02
CA VAL A 39 -5.20 9.40 8.57
C VAL A 39 -4.18 9.46 7.43
N ALA A 40 -4.40 10.31 6.42
CA ALA A 40 -3.46 10.46 5.31
C ALA A 40 -2.09 10.98 5.75
N SER A 41 -2.04 11.86 6.76
CA SER A 41 -0.79 12.35 7.36
C SER A 41 -0.24 11.46 8.47
N SER A 42 -0.91 10.36 8.81
CA SER A 42 -0.45 9.48 9.89
C SER A 42 0.82 8.74 9.46
N SER A 43 1.77 8.59 10.38
CA SER A 43 3.00 7.82 10.16
C SER A 43 2.69 6.39 9.74
N GLN A 44 1.64 5.78 10.30
CA GLN A 44 1.20 4.44 9.96
C GLN A 44 0.75 4.33 8.50
N PHE A 45 -0.01 5.30 7.99
CA PHE A 45 -0.40 5.31 6.58
C PHE A 45 0.80 5.45 5.66
N GLN A 46 1.73 6.36 6.00
CA GLN A 46 2.97 6.56 5.24
C GLN A 46 3.83 5.30 5.21
N GLU A 47 3.94 4.59 6.35
CA GLU A 47 4.67 3.33 6.44
C GLU A 47 4.06 2.25 5.54
N ILE A 48 2.73 2.08 5.60
CA ILE A 48 2.00 1.11 4.76
C ILE A 48 2.15 1.47 3.28
N ALA A 49 2.02 2.76 2.92
CA ALA A 49 2.21 3.23 1.55
C ALA A 49 3.65 2.97 1.06
N GLY A 50 4.65 3.22 1.90
CA GLY A 50 6.06 2.93 1.60
C GLY A 50 6.32 1.44 1.38
N LYS A 51 5.75 0.58 2.23
CA LYS A 51 5.82 -0.89 2.08
C LYS A 51 5.16 -1.36 0.78
N LEU A 52 4.00 -0.81 0.44
CA LEU A 52 3.33 -1.13 -0.82
C LEU A 52 4.15 -0.70 -2.04
N GLN A 53 4.74 0.51 -2.00
CA GLN A 53 5.65 0.95 -3.06
C GLN A 53 6.86 0.02 -3.20
N ALA A 54 7.45 -0.42 -2.08
CA ALA A 54 8.55 -1.38 -2.09
C ALA A 54 8.12 -2.72 -2.70
N LEU A 55 6.94 -3.23 -2.38
CA LEU A 55 6.40 -4.45 -3.00
C LEU A 55 6.28 -4.34 -4.52
N ILE A 56 5.78 -3.21 -5.02
CA ILE A 56 5.66 -2.99 -6.48
C ILE A 56 7.05 -3.00 -7.14
N ARG A 57 8.05 -2.36 -6.52
CA ARG A 57 9.44 -2.37 -7.03
C ARG A 57 10.05 -3.77 -6.99
N MET A 58 9.81 -4.52 -5.92
CA MET A 58 10.24 -5.91 -5.77
C MET A 58 9.68 -6.82 -6.86
N ILE A 59 8.37 -6.72 -7.13
CA ILE A 59 7.71 -7.47 -8.22
C ILE A 59 8.33 -7.08 -9.56
N ARG A 60 8.55 -5.78 -9.81
CA ARG A 60 9.17 -5.30 -11.05
C ARG A 60 10.59 -5.85 -11.24
N ALA A 61 11.44 -5.78 -10.23
CA ALA A 61 12.80 -6.32 -10.26
C ALA A 61 12.80 -7.83 -10.52
N TRP A 62 11.86 -8.56 -9.92
CA TRP A 62 11.70 -9.99 -10.17
C TRP A 62 11.25 -10.32 -11.61
N VAL A 63 10.28 -9.57 -12.15
CA VAL A 63 9.82 -9.70 -13.55
C VAL A 63 10.96 -9.43 -14.53
N ASN A 64 11.74 -8.38 -14.30
CA ASN A 64 12.89 -7.99 -15.12
C ASN A 64 14.08 -8.95 -14.99
N LYS A 65 14.07 -9.84 -13.99
CA LYS A 65 15.18 -10.73 -13.61
C LYS A 65 16.38 -10.02 -12.97
N ASP A 66 16.22 -8.77 -12.57
CA ASP A 66 17.24 -8.00 -11.83
C ASP A 66 17.47 -8.56 -10.42
N TYR A 67 16.41 -9.11 -9.80
CA TYR A 67 16.46 -9.71 -8.47
C TYR A 67 15.69 -11.04 -8.43
N ARG A 68 16.41 -12.16 -8.19
CA ARG A 68 15.84 -13.52 -8.15
C ARG A 68 16.05 -14.25 -6.82
N GLU A 69 16.72 -13.63 -5.88
CA GLU A 69 16.97 -14.15 -4.52
C GLU A 69 15.75 -13.96 -3.61
N ILE A 70 14.58 -14.41 -4.07
CA ILE A 70 13.34 -14.32 -3.33
C ILE A 70 12.52 -15.61 -3.47
N PRO A 71 11.87 -16.11 -2.40
CA PRO A 71 10.99 -17.26 -2.49
C PRO A 71 9.83 -17.01 -3.46
N TRP A 72 9.47 -18.03 -4.25
CA TRP A 72 8.33 -17.93 -5.16
C TRP A 72 7.03 -17.59 -4.42
N GLN A 73 6.82 -18.17 -3.21
CA GLN A 73 5.65 -17.86 -2.39
C GLN A 73 5.54 -16.37 -2.07
N THR A 74 6.66 -15.69 -1.82
CA THR A 74 6.71 -14.26 -1.51
C THR A 74 6.25 -13.42 -2.69
N ILE A 75 6.62 -13.78 -3.92
CA ILE A 75 6.13 -13.10 -5.13
C ILE A 75 4.62 -13.28 -5.30
N VAL A 76 4.10 -14.50 -5.10
CA VAL A 76 2.65 -14.78 -5.17
C VAL A 76 1.88 -13.95 -4.13
N LEU A 77 2.39 -13.88 -2.90
CA LEU A 77 1.80 -13.09 -1.82
C LEU A 77 1.87 -11.58 -2.10
N ALA A 78 2.99 -11.08 -2.62
CA ALA A 78 3.15 -9.68 -3.00
C ALA A 78 2.17 -9.28 -4.11
N ILE A 79 2.02 -10.11 -5.15
CA ILE A 79 1.03 -9.87 -6.22
C ILE A 79 -0.38 -9.90 -5.66
N THR A 80 -0.71 -10.87 -4.80
CA THR A 80 -2.00 -10.95 -4.11
C THR A 80 -2.31 -9.66 -3.34
N ALA A 81 -1.34 -9.12 -2.58
CA ALA A 81 -1.51 -7.87 -1.85
C ALA A 81 -1.75 -6.66 -2.77
N VAL A 82 -1.04 -6.58 -3.90
CA VAL A 82 -1.20 -5.50 -4.88
C VAL A 82 -2.56 -5.58 -5.59
N VAL A 83 -2.98 -6.77 -6.02
CA VAL A 83 -4.30 -6.99 -6.63
C VAL A 83 -5.41 -6.60 -5.66
N TYR A 84 -5.30 -7.06 -4.41
CA TYR A 84 -6.24 -6.72 -3.35
C TYR A 84 -6.35 -5.20 -3.12
N PHE A 85 -5.23 -4.46 -3.21
CA PHE A 85 -5.24 -3.01 -3.12
C PHE A 85 -5.92 -2.32 -4.31
N LEU A 86 -5.77 -2.84 -5.53
CA LEU A 86 -6.30 -2.22 -6.75
C LEU A 86 -7.80 -2.40 -6.93
N THR A 87 -8.34 -3.54 -6.51
CA THR A 87 -9.76 -3.85 -6.65
C THR A 87 -10.35 -4.22 -5.29
N PRO A 88 -10.84 -3.24 -4.51
CA PRO A 88 -11.45 -3.52 -3.20
C PRO A 88 -12.72 -4.38 -3.27
N PHE A 89 -13.26 -4.68 -4.47
CA PHE A 89 -14.52 -5.41 -4.67
C PHE A 89 -14.45 -6.70 -5.51
N ASP A 90 -13.40 -6.95 -6.32
CA ASP A 90 -13.47 -8.01 -7.35
C ASP A 90 -13.06 -9.43 -6.92
N ALA A 91 -12.39 -9.64 -5.77
CA ALA A 91 -11.92 -10.99 -5.39
C ALA A 91 -12.70 -11.64 -4.22
N ILE A 92 -13.50 -10.86 -3.49
CA ILE A 92 -14.24 -11.32 -2.30
C ILE A 92 -15.58 -11.98 -2.68
N PHE A 93 -16.27 -11.45 -3.69
CA PHE A 93 -17.63 -11.91 -4.02
C PHE A 93 -17.70 -13.21 -4.82
N ASP A 94 -16.65 -13.59 -5.54
CA ASP A 94 -16.72 -14.74 -6.45
C ASP A 94 -16.36 -16.09 -5.79
N PHE A 95 -15.79 -16.12 -4.57
CA PHE A 95 -15.30 -17.37 -3.97
C PHE A 95 -16.00 -17.88 -2.70
N ILE A 96 -16.71 -17.07 -1.90
CA ILE A 96 -17.29 -17.57 -0.63
C ILE A 96 -18.67 -16.91 -0.31
N PRO A 97 -19.80 -17.61 -0.49
CA PRO A 97 -21.14 -17.09 -0.17
C PRO A 97 -21.49 -17.09 1.34
N LEU A 98 -20.51 -17.03 2.26
CA LEU A 98 -20.75 -17.32 3.68
C LEU A 98 -19.84 -16.69 4.76
N LEU A 99 -18.96 -15.72 4.47
CA LEU A 99 -18.11 -15.11 5.51
C LEU A 99 -18.16 -13.58 5.51
N GLY A 100 -18.40 -13.02 6.70
CA GLY A 100 -18.73 -11.62 6.91
C GLY A 100 -17.54 -10.74 7.30
N PHE A 101 -17.34 -9.68 6.51
CA PHE A 101 -17.05 -8.28 6.88
C PHE A 101 -15.87 -7.90 7.79
N ALA A 102 -14.98 -8.81 8.21
CA ALA A 102 -13.82 -8.46 9.06
C ALA A 102 -12.45 -8.95 8.54
N ASP A 103 -12.39 -9.77 7.49
CA ASP A 103 -11.17 -10.50 7.09
C ASP A 103 -10.22 -9.68 6.19
N ASP A 104 -10.74 -8.64 5.57
CA ASP A 104 -10.12 -7.89 4.47
C ASP A 104 -8.83 -7.13 4.86
N VAL A 105 -8.87 -6.39 5.98
CA VAL A 105 -7.68 -5.70 6.52
C VAL A 105 -6.75 -6.69 7.24
N ALA A 106 -7.32 -7.74 7.83
CA ALA A 106 -6.55 -8.76 8.54
C ALA A 106 -5.67 -9.57 7.58
N ILE A 107 -6.21 -9.96 6.43
CA ILE A 107 -5.48 -10.66 5.36
C ILE A 107 -4.35 -9.77 4.83
N LEU A 108 -4.63 -8.50 4.49
CA LEU A 108 -3.58 -7.58 4.01
C LEU A 108 -2.46 -7.42 5.05
N THR A 109 -2.82 -7.28 6.33
CA THR A 109 -1.86 -7.16 7.42
C THR A 109 -1.05 -8.45 7.59
N ALA A 110 -1.70 -9.61 7.55
CA ALA A 110 -1.04 -10.91 7.66
C ALA A 110 -0.07 -11.17 6.50
N VAL A 111 -0.47 -10.83 5.26
CA VAL A 111 0.39 -10.95 4.08
C VAL A 111 1.61 -10.04 4.22
N LEU A 112 1.41 -8.76 4.57
CA LEU A 112 2.52 -7.82 4.79
C LEU A 112 3.48 -8.31 5.89
N SER A 113 2.95 -8.85 7.00
CA SER A 113 3.77 -9.44 8.05
C SER A 113 4.55 -10.68 7.57
N SER A 114 3.93 -11.53 6.74
CA SER A 114 4.57 -12.77 6.26
C SER A 114 5.73 -12.53 5.30
N ILE A 115 5.70 -11.45 4.52
CA ILE A 115 6.72 -11.12 3.52
C ILE A 115 7.69 -10.01 3.97
N ASN A 116 7.53 -9.50 5.19
CA ASN A 116 8.31 -8.35 5.68
C ASN A 116 9.83 -8.62 5.66
N HIS A 117 10.24 -9.85 6.01
CA HIS A 117 11.64 -10.24 5.97
C HIS A 117 12.24 -10.18 4.56
N ASP A 118 11.54 -10.74 3.57
CA ASP A 118 11.98 -10.73 2.18
C ASP A 118 11.94 -9.32 1.58
N LEU A 119 10.97 -8.51 1.98
CA LEU A 119 10.87 -7.11 1.59
C LEU A 119 12.05 -6.30 2.12
N GLU A 120 12.48 -6.53 3.36
CA GLU A 120 13.67 -5.91 3.95
C GLU A 120 14.96 -6.30 3.23
N GLN A 121 15.09 -7.59 2.87
CA GLN A 121 16.22 -8.06 2.06
C GLN A 121 16.25 -7.39 0.68
N PHE A 122 15.11 -7.32 0.00
CA PHE A 122 14.97 -6.59 -1.26
C PHE A 122 15.36 -5.11 -1.12
N MET A 123 14.84 -4.40 -0.10
CA MET A 123 15.17 -2.99 0.11
C MET A 123 16.66 -2.76 0.41
N THR A 124 17.31 -3.72 1.07
CA THR A 124 18.76 -3.66 1.33
C THR A 124 19.56 -3.86 0.05
N TRP A 125 19.17 -4.82 -0.79
CA TRP A 125 19.76 -5.03 -2.11
C TRP A 125 19.56 -3.81 -3.02
N GLU A 126 18.35 -3.24 -3.04
CA GLU A 126 18.01 -2.08 -3.87
C GLU A 126 18.86 -0.85 -3.52
N GLN A 127 19.09 -0.61 -2.23
CA GLN A 127 19.97 0.48 -1.77
C GLN A 127 21.43 0.28 -2.22
N LYS A 128 21.93 -0.95 -2.18
CA LYS A 128 23.29 -1.27 -2.64
C LYS A 128 23.43 -1.08 -4.16
N ALA A 129 22.49 -1.62 -4.93
CA ALA A 129 22.45 -1.48 -6.38
C ALA A 129 22.35 -0.01 -6.83
N GLY A 130 21.63 0.84 -6.08
CA GLY A 130 21.58 2.28 -6.33
C GLY A 130 22.86 3.05 -5.98
N THR A 131 23.68 2.53 -5.05
CA THR A 131 24.93 3.19 -4.59
C THR A 131 26.10 2.89 -5.54
N GLU A 132 26.22 1.66 -6.05
CA GLU A 132 27.28 1.27 -7.00
C GLU A 132 27.22 2.04 -8.34
N HIS A 133 26.03 2.49 -8.72
CA HIS A 133 25.82 3.26 -9.95
C HIS A 133 26.31 4.72 -9.86
N VAL A 134 26.53 5.24 -8.64
CA VAL A 134 26.96 6.63 -8.38
C VAL A 134 28.48 6.73 -8.24
N GLU A 135 29.15 5.74 -7.65
CA GLU A 135 30.60 5.75 -7.47
C GLU A 135 31.39 5.51 -8.76
N THR A 136 30.83 4.80 -9.73
CA THR A 136 31.53 4.50 -11.00
C THR A 136 31.66 5.72 -11.93
N GLN A 137 30.80 6.74 -11.79
CA GLN A 137 30.84 7.93 -12.66
C GLN A 137 31.82 9.02 -12.21
N SER A 138 32.33 8.99 -10.97
CA SER A 138 33.13 10.08 -10.39
C SER A 138 34.64 9.88 -10.48
N VAL A 139 35.13 8.75 -11.02
CA VAL A 139 36.57 8.40 -11.02
C VAL A 139 37.25 8.57 -12.40
N GLU A 140 36.52 8.71 -13.50
CA GLU A 140 37.11 8.77 -14.86
C GLU A 140 37.40 10.18 -15.41
N ALA A 141 37.10 11.24 -14.66
CA ALA A 141 37.35 12.62 -15.09
C ALA A 141 38.51 13.23 -14.29
N ASP A 142 39.75 12.81 -14.54
CA ASP A 142 40.94 13.67 -14.47
C ASP A 142 42.21 12.91 -14.90
N PHE A 143 43.10 13.66 -15.55
CA PHE A 143 44.46 13.31 -16.04
C PHE A 143 44.60 12.87 -17.50
N GLU A 144 44.52 13.85 -18.40
CA GLU A 144 45.47 13.93 -19.50
C GLU A 144 46.14 15.32 -19.48
N GLU A 145 47.22 15.42 -18.69
CA GLU A 145 48.07 16.61 -18.63
C GLU A 145 48.93 16.65 -19.90
N VAL A 146 48.50 17.44 -20.88
CA VAL A 146 49.24 17.70 -22.11
C VAL A 146 50.47 18.56 -21.77
N LYS A 147 51.66 17.97 -21.92
CA LYS A 147 52.93 18.71 -21.83
C LYS A 147 53.07 19.66 -23.02
N PRO A 148 53.46 20.92 -22.81
CA PRO A 148 53.74 21.84 -23.91
C PRO A 148 55.14 21.55 -24.50
N ASP A 149 55.21 21.60 -25.84
CA ASP A 149 56.44 21.52 -26.66
C ASP A 149 57.32 22.78 -26.54
#